data_AF-A0A421BFQ3-F1
#
_entry.id   AF-A0A421BFQ3-F1
#
_cell.length_a   1.000
_cell.length_b   1.000
_cell.length_c   1.000
_cell.angle_alpha   90.00
_cell.angle_beta   90.00
_cell.angle_gamma   90.00
#
_symmetry.space_group_name_H-M   'P 1'
#
loop_
_entity.id
_entity.type
_entity.pdbx_description
1 polymer ?
#
loop_
_entity_poly.entity_id
_entity_poly.type
_entity_poly.pdbx_seq_one_letter_code
_entity_poly.pdbx_strand_id
1 'polypeptide(L)'
;MELAELFEMEKQVQAKEYEKKLAELEKQLEIGSVGDSKWACEMLGIKTFAKIKELVLYPFRNELEGEIVFFSDTQGIPWRFNKYKFRHWVDENFKRIEWK
;
A
#
# COMPACT_ATOMS: atom_id res chain seq x y z
N MET A 1 -16.97 -19.92 -34.62
CA MET A 1 -17.12 -19.39 -33.24
C MET A 1 -18.30 -20.11 -32.65
N GLU A 2 -18.02 -21.11 -31.83
CA GLU A 2 -19.05 -21.95 -31.24
C GLU A 2 -19.64 -21.30 -29.98
N LEU A 3 -20.90 -21.59 -29.67
CA LEU A 3 -21.61 -21.06 -28.51
C LEU A 3 -20.84 -21.25 -27.20
N ALA A 4 -20.09 -22.35 -27.08
CA ALA A 4 -19.25 -22.65 -25.93
C ALA A 4 -18.07 -21.65 -25.78
N GLU A 5 -17.43 -21.27 -26.89
CA GLU A 5 -16.33 -20.28 -26.89
C GLU A 5 -16.84 -18.89 -26.46
N LEU A 6 -18.08 -18.55 -26.84
CA LEU A 6 -18.72 -17.30 -26.46
C LEU A 6 -19.02 -17.25 -24.95
N PHE A 7 -19.57 -18.34 -24.40
CA PHE A 7 -19.85 -18.46 -22.96
C PHE A 7 -18.58 -18.43 -22.10
N GLU A 8 -17.50 -19.07 -22.56
CA GLU A 8 -16.21 -19.02 -21.87
C GLU A 8 -15.60 -17.61 -21.90
N MET A 9 -15.71 -16.91 -23.03
CA MET A 9 -15.29 -15.50 -23.13
C MET A 9 -16.09 -14.60 -22.19
N GLU A 10 -17.43 -14.72 -22.17
CA GLU A 10 -18.27 -13.90 -21.28
C GLU A 10 -17.94 -14.14 -19.80
N LYS A 11 -17.70 -15.40 -19.42
CA LYS A 11 -17.31 -15.74 -18.05
C LYS A 11 -15.94 -15.17 -17.67
N GLN A 12 -14.98 -15.17 -18.59
CA GLN A 12 -13.67 -14.55 -18.39
C GLN A 12 -13.76 -13.02 -18.30
N VAL A 13 -14.61 -12.38 -19.12
CA VAL A 13 -14.82 -10.92 -19.06
C VAL A 13 -15.45 -10.54 -17.73
N GLN A 14 -16.50 -11.25 -17.30
CA GLN A 14 -17.12 -11.01 -15.99
C GLN A 14 -16.14 -11.21 -14.83
N ALA A 15 -15.31 -12.26 -14.86
CA ALA A 15 -14.29 -12.47 -13.82
C ALA A 15 -13.33 -11.28 -13.72
N LYS A 16 -12.83 -10.79 -14.86
CA LYS A 16 -11.96 -9.59 -14.90
C LYS A 16 -12.65 -8.33 -14.40
N GLU A 17 -13.94 -8.16 -14.67
CA GLU A 17 -14.71 -7.04 -14.15
C GLU A 17 -14.90 -7.12 -12.63
N TYR A 18 -15.15 -8.32 -12.08
CA TYR A 18 -15.23 -8.52 -10.64
C TYR A 18 -13.88 -8.28 -9.94
N GLU A 19 -12.78 -8.75 -10.51
CA GLU A 19 -11.43 -8.47 -9.99
C GLU A 19 -11.14 -6.97 -9.97
N LYS A 20 -11.49 -6.24 -11.05
CA LYS A 20 -11.34 -4.78 -11.09
C LYS A 20 -12.18 -4.09 -10.01
N LYS A 21 -13.45 -4.50 -9.85
CA LYS A 21 -14.35 -3.93 -8.83
C LYS A 21 -13.85 -4.21 -7.42
N LEU A 22 -13.32 -5.41 -7.15
CA LEU A 22 -12.72 -5.75 -5.86
C LEU A 22 -11.52 -4.86 -5.58
N ALA A 23 -10.59 -4.74 -6.52
CA ALA A 23 -9.43 -3.87 -6.37
C ALA A 23 -9.82 -2.39 -6.16
N GLU A 24 -10.90 -1.94 -6.77
CA GLU A 24 -11.40 -0.56 -6.62
C GLU A 24 -12.07 -0.34 -5.24
N LEU A 25 -12.83 -1.32 -4.75
CA LEU A 25 -13.43 -1.29 -3.41
C LEU A 25 -12.36 -1.36 -2.30
N GLU A 26 -11.34 -2.21 -2.48
CA GLU A 26 -10.21 -2.28 -1.55
C GLU A 26 -9.45 -0.94 -1.49
N LYS A 27 -9.22 -0.31 -2.65
CA LYS A 27 -8.65 1.05 -2.69
C LYS A 27 -9.51 2.05 -1.93
N GLN A 28 -10.84 2.01 -2.09
CA GLN A 28 -11.75 2.93 -1.41
C GLN A 28 -11.79 2.73 0.11
N LEU A 29 -11.66 1.49 0.61
CA LEU A 29 -11.60 1.20 2.04
C LEU A 29 -10.33 1.75 2.71
N GLU A 30 -9.23 1.86 1.96
CA GLU A 30 -7.97 2.40 2.48
C GLU A 30 -7.93 3.94 2.48
N ILE A 31 -8.79 4.61 1.70
CA ILE A 31 -8.88 6.07 1.65
C ILE A 31 -9.40 6.60 2.99
N GLY A 32 -8.54 7.30 3.72
CA GLY A 32 -8.84 7.86 5.05
C GLY A 32 -8.50 6.93 6.22
N SER A 33 -8.01 5.71 5.95
CA SER A 33 -7.54 4.81 7.01
C SER A 33 -6.12 5.18 7.47
N VAL A 34 -5.92 5.16 8.78
CA VAL A 34 -4.62 5.43 9.41
C VAL A 34 -4.03 4.12 9.91
N GLY A 35 -2.80 3.82 9.48
CA GLY A 35 -1.97 2.71 9.96
C GLY A 35 -1.01 3.16 11.04
N ASP A 36 -0.60 2.22 11.89
CA ASP A 36 0.45 2.37 12.87
C ASP A 36 1.76 1.72 12.37
N SER A 37 2.81 1.76 13.19
CA SER A 37 4.10 1.14 12.88
C SER A 37 3.99 -0.37 12.60
N LYS A 38 3.04 -1.08 13.25
CA LYS A 38 2.84 -2.52 13.01
C LYS A 38 2.26 -2.76 11.62
N TRP A 39 1.24 -1.99 11.23
CA TRP A 39 0.69 -2.07 9.89
C TRP A 39 1.75 -1.83 8.82
N ALA A 40 2.64 -0.83 8.99
CA ALA A 40 3.72 -0.57 8.04
C ALA A 40 4.70 -1.76 7.92
N CYS A 41 5.00 -2.44 9.04
CA CYS A 41 5.79 -3.67 9.06
C CYS A 41 5.14 -4.81 8.29
N GLU A 42 3.85 -5.05 8.53
CA GLU A 42 3.09 -6.10 7.85
C GLU A 42 2.96 -5.83 6.35
N MET A 43 2.68 -4.58 5.97
CA MET A 43 2.53 -4.17 4.58
C MET A 43 3.82 -4.36 3.76
N LEU A 44 4.98 -4.06 4.36
CA LEU A 44 6.29 -4.22 3.71
C LEU A 44 6.93 -5.60 3.94
N GLY A 45 6.29 -6.49 4.71
CA GLY A 45 6.86 -7.80 5.08
C GLY A 45 8.14 -7.70 5.93
N ILE A 46 8.38 -6.57 6.61
CA ILE A 46 9.58 -6.33 7.42
C ILE A 46 9.27 -6.60 8.90
N LYS A 47 10.08 -7.45 9.54
CA LYS A 47 9.89 -7.84 10.96
C LYS A 47 10.12 -6.71 11.96
N THR A 48 10.88 -5.69 11.61
CA THR A 48 11.35 -4.68 12.56
C THR A 48 11.18 -3.28 12.01
N PHE A 49 10.44 -2.44 12.75
CA PHE A 49 10.18 -1.06 12.36
C PHE A 49 11.46 -0.21 12.21
N ALA A 50 12.54 -0.54 12.93
CA ALA A 50 13.84 0.10 12.77
C ALA A 50 14.37 -0.01 11.32
N LYS A 51 14.24 -1.18 10.69
CA LYS A 51 14.65 -1.35 9.28
C LYS A 51 13.81 -0.48 8.34
N ILE A 52 12.51 -0.36 8.60
CA ILE A 52 11.62 0.49 7.79
C ILE A 52 12.02 1.95 7.92
N LYS A 53 12.39 2.37 9.13
CA LYS A 53 12.91 3.72 9.35
C LYS A 53 14.17 3.98 8.53
N GLU A 54 15.14 3.08 8.56
CA GLU A 54 16.41 3.26 7.87
C GLU A 54 16.30 3.17 6.35
N LEU A 55 15.48 2.26 5.83
CA LEU A 55 15.39 1.98 4.39
C LEU A 55 14.37 2.85 3.66
N VAL A 56 13.26 3.19 4.33
CA VAL A 56 12.10 3.82 3.69
C VAL A 56 11.79 5.19 4.30
N LEU A 57 11.72 5.31 5.63
CA LEU A 57 11.18 6.54 6.22
C LEU A 57 12.20 7.67 6.28
N TYR A 58 13.43 7.41 6.70
CA TYR A 58 14.47 8.44 6.80
C TYR A 58 15.02 8.88 5.44
N PRO A 59 15.35 7.97 4.49
CA PRO A 59 15.89 8.39 3.20
C PRO A 59 14.89 9.23 2.39
N PHE A 60 13.59 8.97 2.57
CA PHE A 60 12.51 9.64 1.85
C PHE A 60 11.67 10.54 2.76
N ARG A 61 12.20 10.97 3.91
CA ARG A 61 11.45 11.75 4.91
C ARG A 61 10.77 12.97 4.30
N ASN A 62 11.47 13.71 3.47
CA ASN A 62 10.94 14.92 2.83
C ASN A 62 9.75 14.65 1.91
N GLU A 63 9.66 13.46 1.30
CA GLU A 63 8.55 13.07 0.43
C GLU A 63 7.38 12.51 1.24
N LEU A 64 7.68 11.86 2.38
CA LEU A 64 6.71 11.16 3.21
C LEU A 64 6.08 12.05 4.27
N GLU A 65 6.82 13.02 4.81
CA GLU A 65 6.39 13.81 5.96
C GLU A 65 5.20 14.72 5.64
N GLY A 66 4.22 14.70 6.55
CA GLY A 66 3.04 15.57 6.48
C GLY A 66 1.82 14.86 5.91
N GLU A 67 1.81 14.52 4.62
CA GLU A 67 0.63 13.94 3.98
C GLU A 67 0.57 12.41 4.05
N ILE A 68 1.72 11.74 4.02
CA ILE A 68 1.83 10.28 3.90
C ILE A 68 2.13 9.65 5.26
N VAL A 69 3.10 10.22 5.97
CA VAL A 69 3.56 9.77 7.28
C VAL A 69 3.59 10.96 8.22
N PHE A 70 2.89 10.81 9.34
CA PHE A 70 2.96 11.71 10.47
C PHE A 70 4.03 11.19 11.42
N PHE A 71 5.22 11.72 11.25
CA PHE A 71 6.34 11.49 12.16
C PHE A 71 6.01 12.07 13.52
N SER A 72 6.35 11.33 14.58
CA SER A 72 6.31 11.87 15.93
C SER A 72 7.69 11.84 16.54
N ASP A 73 8.17 13.03 16.90
CA ASP A 73 9.43 13.23 17.62
C ASP A 73 9.24 13.12 19.14
N THR A 74 7.99 13.00 19.62
CA THR A 74 7.67 12.89 21.04
C THR A 74 7.66 11.43 21.48
N GLN A 75 8.39 11.13 22.56
CA GLN A 75 8.41 9.80 23.15
C GLN A 75 6.99 9.40 23.63
N GLY A 76 6.50 8.26 23.16
CA GLY A 76 5.17 7.73 23.53
C GLY A 76 4.04 8.04 22.54
N ILE A 77 4.26 8.92 21.56
CA ILE A 77 3.28 9.15 20.49
C ILE A 77 3.64 8.25 19.29
N PRO A 78 2.74 7.34 18.86
CA PRO A 78 3.01 6.46 17.74
C PRO A 78 2.99 7.23 16.42
N TRP A 79 3.85 6.81 15.49
CA TRP A 79 3.84 7.32 14.12
C TRP A 79 2.57 6.83 13.42
N ARG A 80 2.01 7.69 12.57
CA ARG A 80 0.78 7.40 11.84
C ARG A 80 1.04 7.43 10.35
N PHE A 81 0.46 6.49 9.64
CA PHE A 81 0.61 6.31 8.21
C PHE A 81 -0.74 6.48 7.53
N ASN A 82 -0.84 7.33 6.52
CA ASN A 82 -1.99 7.27 5.62
C ASN A 82 -1.84 6.02 4.76
N LYS A 83 -2.66 5.00 5.01
CA LYS A 83 -2.46 3.66 4.42
C LYS A 83 -2.42 3.71 2.90
N TYR A 84 -3.42 4.39 2.33
CA TYR A 84 -3.56 4.56 0.89
C TYR A 84 -2.36 5.29 0.29
N LYS A 85 -2.04 6.51 0.79
CA LYS A 85 -0.94 7.31 0.24
C LYS A 85 0.40 6.60 0.42
N PHE A 86 0.62 5.93 1.55
CA PHE A 86 1.87 5.22 1.81
C PHE A 86 2.03 4.01 0.90
N ARG A 87 0.98 3.20 0.73
CA ARG A 87 1.00 2.07 -0.21
C ARG A 87 1.26 2.53 -1.63
N HIS A 88 0.55 3.57 -2.09
CA HIS A 88 0.75 4.13 -3.43
C HIS A 88 2.19 4.62 -3.63
N TRP A 89 2.70 5.37 -2.66
CA TRP A 89 4.08 5.86 -2.71
C TRP A 89 5.08 4.70 -2.74
N VAL A 90 4.86 3.65 -1.94
CA VAL A 90 5.72 2.45 -1.96
C VAL A 90 5.67 1.77 -3.32
N ASP A 91 4.50 1.58 -3.92
CA ASP A 91 4.36 0.93 -5.23
C ASP A 91 5.09 1.70 -6.34
N GLU A 92 5.00 3.04 -6.32
CA GLU A 92 5.68 3.91 -7.28
C GLU A 92 7.20 3.97 -7.07
N ASN A 93 7.64 3.92 -5.82
CA ASN A 93 9.04 4.12 -5.43
C ASN A 93 9.75 2.83 -5.03
N PHE A 94 9.11 1.67 -5.19
CA PHE A 94 9.62 0.37 -4.74
C PHE A 94 11.03 0.08 -5.26
N LYS A 95 11.33 0.50 -6.49
CA LYS A 95 12.63 0.34 -7.15
C LYS A 95 13.71 1.30 -6.63
N ARG A 96 13.33 2.42 -6.01
CA ARG A 96 14.24 3.41 -5.41
C ARG A 96 14.70 2.98 -4.02
N ILE A 97 13.97 2.08 -3.37
CA ILE A 97 14.28 1.58 -2.03
C ILE A 97 15.41 0.56 -2.13
N GLU A 98 16.50 0.77 -1.40
CA GLU A 98 17.60 -0.19 -1.29
C GLU A 98 17.22 -1.31 -0.31
N TRP A 99 16.62 -2.38 -0.81
CA TRP A 99 16.31 -3.58 -0.03
C TRP A 99 17.60 -4.37 0.29
N LYS A 100 18.27 -4.02 1.40
CA LYS A 100 19.46 -4.72 1.92
C LYS A 100 19.12 -5.84 2.89
#